data_AF-A0A087RQG1-F1
#
_entry.id   AF-A0A087RQG1-F1
#
_cell.length_a   1.000
_cell.length_b   1.000
_cell.length_c   1.000
_cell.angle_alpha   90.00
_cell.angle_beta   90.00
_cell.angle_gamma   90.00
#
_symmetry.space_group_name_H-M   'P 1'
#
loop_
_entity.id
_entity.type
_entity.pdbx_description
1 polymer ?
#
loop_
_entity_poly.entity_id
_entity_poly.type
_entity_poly.pdbx_seq_one_letter_code
_entity_poly.pdbx_strand_id
1 'polypeptide(L)'
;MNKHSLIVIISSIVIIGVVGNSVWNIYAVEQLQLSGKDGIFRYYEGMVGQDKIITCNPLFLTTSFNQLYITVFFEGKVKGIFSIDGTSIPPKSSQILDA
;
A
#
# COMPACT_ATOMS: atom_id res chain seq x y z
N MET A 1 -7.26 -42.14 1.22
CA MET A 1 -7.96 -40.86 1.06
C MET A 1 -8.72 -40.89 -0.26
N ASN A 2 -10.03 -40.63 -0.25
CA ASN A 2 -10.84 -40.70 -1.48
C ASN A 2 -10.52 -39.53 -2.41
N LYS A 3 -10.62 -39.75 -3.73
CA LYS A 3 -10.34 -38.73 -4.76
C LYS A 3 -11.10 -37.43 -4.49
N HIS A 4 -12.37 -37.51 -4.07
CA HIS A 4 -13.17 -36.35 -3.68
C HIS A 4 -12.61 -35.61 -2.46
N SER A 5 -12.14 -36.33 -1.43
CA SER A 5 -11.56 -35.73 -0.23
C SER A 5 -10.23 -35.03 -0.52
N LEU A 6 -9.40 -35.58 -1.41
CA LEU A 6 -8.17 -34.93 -1.88
C LEU A 6 -8.47 -33.60 -2.58
N ILE A 7 -9.46 -33.56 -3.47
CA ILE A 7 -9.86 -32.36 -4.21
C ILE A 7 -10.36 -31.27 -3.25
N VAL A 8 -11.14 -31.65 -2.24
CA VAL A 8 -11.64 -30.71 -1.22
C VAL A 8 -10.48 -30.08 -0.42
N ILE A 9 -9.47 -30.87 -0.06
CA ILE A 9 -8.30 -30.36 0.69
C ILE A 9 -7.50 -29.38 -0.18
N ILE A 10 -7.20 -29.73 -1.43
CA ILE A 10 -6.42 -28.88 -2.34
C ILE A 10 -7.17 -27.57 -2.60
N SER A 11 -8.47 -27.63 -2.91
CA SER A 11 -9.29 -26.43 -3.13
C SER A 11 -9.35 -25.53 -1.90
N SER A 12 -9.47 -26.10 -0.70
CA SER A 12 -9.47 -25.33 0.55
C SER A 12 -8.16 -24.57 0.77
N ILE A 13 -7.02 -25.21 0.50
CA ILE A 13 -5.70 -24.58 0.59
C ILE A 13 -5.56 -23.43 -0.40
N VAL A 14 -6.02 -23.61 -1.64
CA VAL A 14 -5.98 -22.56 -2.67
C VAL A 14 -6.82 -21.36 -2.24
N ILE A 15 -8.03 -21.58 -1.72
CA ILE A 15 -8.91 -20.51 -1.25
C ILE A 15 -8.25 -19.74 -0.10
N ILE A 16 -7.72 -20.43 0.91
CA ILE A 16 -7.03 -19.81 2.03
C ILE A 16 -5.82 -19.01 1.54
N GLY A 17 -5.06 -19.54 0.57
CA GLY A 17 -3.92 -18.86 -0.03
C GLY A 17 -4.31 -17.54 -0.70
N VAL A 18 -5.37 -17.56 -1.53
CA VAL A 18 -5.85 -16.36 -2.23
C VAL A 18 -6.39 -15.32 -1.25
N VAL A 19 -7.30 -15.73 -0.35
CA VAL A 19 -7.92 -14.83 0.63
C VAL A 19 -6.87 -14.27 1.59
N GLY A 20 -5.96 -15.11 2.07
CA GLY A 20 -4.87 -14.71 2.94
C GLY A 20 -3.97 -13.67 2.28
N ASN A 21 -3.62 -13.86 1.00
CA ASN A 21 -2.82 -12.90 0.25
C ASN A 21 -3.56 -11.56 0.06
N SER A 22 -4.87 -11.59 -0.21
CA SER A 22 -5.68 -10.37 -0.35
C SER A 22 -5.76 -9.58 0.95
N VAL A 23 -6.08 -10.24 2.07
CA VAL A 23 -6.15 -9.59 3.40
C VAL A 23 -4.79 -9.04 3.79
N TRP A 24 -3.73 -9.82 3.54
CA TRP A 24 -2.37 -9.37 3.81
C TRP A 24 -2.02 -8.11 3.03
N ASN A 25 -2.35 -8.05 1.74
CA ASN A 25 -2.01 -6.89 0.92
C ASN A 25 -2.74 -5.62 1.39
N ILE A 26 -4.01 -5.74 1.80
CA ILE A 26 -4.77 -4.62 2.39
C ILE A 26 -4.06 -4.11 3.65
N TYR A 27 -3.78 -5.02 4.58
CA TYR A 27 -3.05 -4.70 5.81
C TYR A 27 -1.68 -4.08 5.52
N ALA A 28 -0.98 -4.60 4.51
CA ALA A 28 0.34 -4.13 4.15
C ALA A 28 0.33 -2.69 3.61
N VAL A 29 -0.72 -2.32 2.88
CA VAL A 29 -0.94 -0.94 2.41
C VAL A 29 -1.31 -0.01 3.56
N GLU A 30 -2.16 -0.45 4.49
CA GLU A 30 -2.53 0.35 5.67
C GLU A 30 -1.32 0.66 6.58
N GLN A 31 -0.33 -0.23 6.60
CA GLN A 31 0.89 -0.07 7.39
C GLN A 31 1.99 0.73 6.69
N LEU A 32 1.77 1.20 5.45
CA LEU A 32 2.72 2.08 4.78
C LEU A 32 2.84 3.40 5.52
N GLN A 33 4.07 3.82 5.75
CA GLN A 33 4.38 5.10 6.35
C GLN A 33 4.71 6.10 5.25
N LEU A 34 4.06 7.26 5.29
CA LEU A 34 4.25 8.35 4.34
C LEU A 34 4.99 9.50 5.02
N SER A 35 6.03 10.00 4.35
CA SER A 35 6.77 11.19 4.75
C SER A 35 6.98 12.10 3.54
N GLY A 36 6.97 13.41 3.79
CA GLY A 36 7.44 14.37 2.79
C GLY A 36 8.96 14.43 2.72
N LYS A 37 9.47 15.27 1.81
CA LYS A 37 10.89 15.55 1.64
C LYS A 37 11.50 16.10 2.94
N ASP A 38 12.69 15.61 3.30
CA ASP A 38 13.42 15.98 4.52
C ASP A 38 12.67 15.67 5.84
N GLY A 39 11.70 14.73 5.81
CA GLY A 39 10.89 14.38 6.99
C GLY A 39 9.73 15.33 7.26
N ILE A 40 9.46 16.29 6.38
CA ILE A 40 8.40 17.29 6.55
C ILE A 40 7.43 17.20 5.37
N PHE A 41 6.15 16.99 5.66
CA PHE A 41 5.11 17.05 4.64
C PHE A 41 4.71 18.50 4.38
N ARG A 42 5.01 19.02 3.18
CA ARG A 42 4.69 20.39 2.77
C ARG A 42 3.53 20.38 1.78
N TYR A 43 2.32 20.62 2.31
CA TYR A 43 1.07 20.60 1.55
C TYR A 43 1.08 21.44 0.25
N TYR A 44 1.73 22.61 0.26
CA TYR A 44 1.81 23.50 -0.90
C TYR A 44 2.76 22.98 -1.99
N GLU A 45 3.81 22.22 -1.64
CA GLU A 45 4.67 21.57 -2.64
C GLU A 45 3.91 20.41 -3.31
N GLY A 46 3.07 19.70 -2.54
CA GLY A 46 2.09 18.71 -3.00
C GLY A 46 1.19 19.20 -4.12
N MET A 47 0.54 20.35 -3.92
CA MET A 47 -0.43 20.89 -4.88
C MET A 47 0.19 21.37 -6.21
N VAL A 48 1.50 21.59 -6.28
CA VAL A 48 2.17 22.19 -7.45
C VAL A 48 2.81 21.12 -8.36
N GLY A 49 2.60 19.82 -8.07
CA GLY A 49 2.98 18.71 -8.95
C GLY A 49 4.48 18.45 -9.02
N GLN A 50 5.23 18.80 -7.96
CA GLN A 50 6.67 18.52 -7.84
C GLN A 50 6.98 17.57 -6.69
N ASP A 51 5.97 16.96 -6.09
CA ASP A 51 6.11 16.34 -4.79
C ASP A 51 6.54 14.88 -4.88
N LYS A 52 7.63 14.64 -4.17
CA LYS A 52 8.25 13.34 -3.97
C LYS A 52 7.85 12.86 -2.58
N ILE A 53 6.95 11.89 -2.52
CA ILE A 53 6.53 11.28 -1.25
C ILE A 53 7.46 10.11 -0.97
N ILE A 54 8.10 10.16 0.21
CA ILE A 54 8.89 9.03 0.71
C ILE A 54 7.89 8.06 1.35
N THR A 55 7.76 6.89 0.73
CA THR A 55 6.93 5.80 1.23
C THR A 55 7.82 4.72 1.83
N CYS A 56 7.56 4.34 3.08
CA CYS A 56 8.29 3.31 3.79
C CYS A 56 7.40 2.10 4.05
N ASN A 57 7.92 0.91 3.73
CA ASN A 57 7.32 -0.37 4.09
C ASN A 57 8.05 -0.93 5.33
N PRO A 58 7.45 -0.83 6.53
CA PRO A 58 8.06 -1.38 7.75
C PRO A 58 7.94 -2.91 7.85
N LEU A 59 7.15 -3.54 6.98
CA LEU A 59 6.85 -4.97 7.05
C LEU A 59 7.99 -5.83 6.49
N PHE A 60 7.94 -7.10 6.84
CA PHE A 60 8.87 -8.14 6.37
C PHE A 60 8.50 -8.71 5.00
N LEU A 61 7.35 -8.32 4.45
CA LEU A 61 6.87 -8.74 3.14
C LEU A 61 6.65 -7.52 2.25
N THR A 62 6.73 -7.74 0.94
CA THR A 62 6.51 -6.70 -0.07
C THR A 62 5.07 -6.19 0.02
N THR A 63 4.92 -4.87 -0.01
CA THR A 63 3.62 -4.22 -0.16
C THR A 63 3.45 -3.81 -1.62
N SER A 64 2.34 -4.17 -2.24
CA SER A 64 2.03 -3.73 -3.60
C SER A 64 0.64 -3.12 -3.69
N PHE A 65 0.51 -2.08 -4.50
CA PHE A 65 -0.76 -1.42 -4.76
C PHE A 65 -0.84 -1.02 -6.23
N ASN A 66 -2.05 -0.98 -6.76
CA ASN A 66 -2.29 -0.56 -8.14
C ASN A 66 -2.43 0.96 -8.26
N GLN A 67 -2.93 1.61 -7.21
CA GLN A 67 -3.03 3.05 -7.08
C GLN A 67 -3.19 3.40 -5.61
N LEU A 68 -2.51 4.45 -5.14
CA LEU A 68 -2.63 4.92 -3.77
C LEU A 68 -3.15 6.36 -3.78
N TYR A 69 -4.30 6.58 -3.12
CA TYR A 69 -4.89 7.91 -2.98
C TYR A 69 -4.56 8.48 -1.60
N ILE A 70 -3.96 9.66 -1.58
CA ILE A 70 -3.61 10.36 -0.35
C ILE A 70 -4.52 11.59 -0.25
N THR A 71 -5.40 11.58 0.74
CA THR A 71 -6.30 12.72 1.01
C THR A 71 -5.77 13.52 2.18
N VAL A 72 -5.52 14.81 1.98
CA VAL A 72 -5.06 15.70 3.03
C VAL A 72 -6.24 16.49 3.59
N PHE A 73 -6.41 16.42 4.91
CA PHE A 73 -7.42 17.15 5.65
C PHE A 73 -6.78 18.26 6.48
N PHE A 74 -7.37 19.45 6.48
CA PHE A 74 -7.01 20.55 7.37
C PHE A 74 -8.28 21.23 7.86
N GLU A 75 -8.40 21.42 9.19
CA GLU A 75 -9.60 21.95 9.84
C GLU A 75 -10.89 21.19 9.43
N GLY A 76 -10.80 19.86 9.30
CA GLY A 76 -11.94 19.01 8.93
C GLY A 76 -12.39 19.15 7.47
N LYS A 77 -11.69 19.91 6.64
CA LYS A 77 -11.98 20.05 5.20
C LYS A 77 -10.91 19.33 4.39
N VAL A 78 -11.34 18.63 3.33
CA VAL A 78 -10.43 18.12 2.30
C VAL A 78 -9.76 19.31 1.64
N LYS A 79 -8.43 19.30 1.63
CA LYS A 79 -7.64 20.35 1.01
C LYS A 79 -7.08 19.89 -0.34
N GLY A 80 -6.63 18.64 -0.43
CA GLY A 80 -6.12 18.07 -1.66
C GLY A 80 -6.22 16.55 -1.67
N ILE A 81 -6.26 15.98 -2.87
CA ILE A 81 -6.20 14.55 -3.13
C ILE A 81 -5.06 14.34 -4.12
N PHE A 82 -4.11 13.48 -3.76
CA PHE A 82 -2.97 13.09 -4.57
C PHE A 82 -3.09 11.61 -4.94
N SER A 83 -2.56 11.23 -6.09
CA SER A 83 -2.63 9.84 -6.56
C SER A 83 -1.26 9.37 -6.99
N ILE A 84 -0.76 8.35 -6.30
CA ILE A 84 0.48 7.68 -6.66
C ILE A 84 0.13 6.46 -7.53
N ASP A 85 0.83 6.34 -8.65
CA ASP A 85 0.71 5.19 -9.54
C ASP A 85 1.15 3.88 -8.85
N GLY A 86 0.62 2.78 -9.37
CA GLY A 86 0.86 1.46 -8.80
C GLY A 86 2.32 1.06 -8.79
N THR A 87 2.82 0.67 -7.61
CA THR A 87 4.18 0.19 -7.42
C THR A 87 4.25 -0.91 -6.37
N SER A 88 5.43 -1.52 -6.24
CA SER A 88 5.76 -2.50 -5.20
C SER A 88 6.93 -2.00 -4.36
N ILE A 89 6.71 -1.94 -3.05
CA ILE A 89 7.71 -1.48 -2.08
C ILE A 89 8.27 -2.71 -1.34
N PRO A 90 9.57 -3.02 -1.52
CA PRO A 90 10.21 -4.15 -0.88
C PRO A 90 10.10 -4.12 0.64
N PRO A 91 10.28 -5.27 1.31
CA PRO A 91 10.32 -5.35 2.77
C PRO A 91 11.35 -4.42 3.38
N LYS A 92 11.03 -3.82 4.53
CA LYS A 92 11.94 -2.98 5.33
C LYS A 92 12.70 -1.94 4.50
N SER A 93 12.01 -1.32 3.55
CA SER A 93 12.63 -0.40 2.61
C SER A 93 11.81 0.86 2.46
N SER A 94 12.42 1.89 1.87
CA SER A 94 11.76 3.13 1.53
C SER A 94 12.00 3.45 0.06
N GLN A 95 10.99 4.03 -0.58
CA GLN A 95 11.06 4.51 -1.95
C GLN A 95 10.49 5.90 -2.06
N ILE A 96 11.02 6.67 -3.01
CA ILE A 96 10.50 7.97 -3.36
C ILE A 96 9.55 7.78 -4.53
N LEU A 97 8.31 8.22 -4.37
CA LEU A 97 7.26 8.09 -5.37
C LEU A 97 6.76 9.48 -5.75
N ASP A 98 6.45 9.64 -7.03
CA ASP A 98 5.86 10.87 -7.56
C ASP A 98 4.33 10.80 -7.33
N ALA A 99 3.77 11.87 -6.77
CA ALA A 99 2.40 11.92 -6.25
C ALA A 99 1.51 12.98 -6.91
#